data_AF-A0AAW2ESS5-F1
#
_entry.id   AF-A0AAW2ESS5-F1
#
_cell.length_a   1.000
_cell.length_b   1.000
_cell.length_c   1.000
_cell.angle_alpha   90.00
_cell.angle_beta   90.00
_cell.angle_gamma   90.00
#
_symmetry.space_group_name_H-M   'P 1'
#
loop_
_entity.id
_entity.type
_entity.pdbx_description
1 polymer ?
#
loop_
_entity_poly.entity_id
_entity_poly.type
_entity_poly.pdbx_seq_one_letter_code
_entity_poly.pdbx_strand_id
1 'polypeptide(L)'
;MELIPLYTRILRVLEKFPKNYTYRKETEKMTKNRLQVVKKNENVQAIEDKIGCGQVEELIIQAKNEISLAEKMLIWKPWEKLIQEAPSNQWTWPPHK
;
A
#
# COMPACT_ATOMS: atom_id res chain seq x y z
N MET A 1 -16.79 8.11 -10.61
CA MET A 1 -16.35 7.48 -9.34
C MET A 1 -14.98 8.01 -8.96
N GLU A 2 -14.86 8.62 -7.77
CA GLU A 2 -13.64 9.23 -7.24
C GLU A 2 -12.47 8.24 -7.03
N LEU A 3 -12.72 6.93 -6.98
CA LEU A 3 -11.70 5.91 -6.75
C LEU A 3 -10.71 5.74 -7.92
N ILE A 4 -11.16 5.91 -9.16
CA ILE A 4 -10.33 5.73 -10.37
C ILE A 4 -9.17 6.74 -10.40
N PRO A 5 -9.40 8.06 -10.26
CA PRO A 5 -8.30 9.03 -10.23
C PRO A 5 -7.35 8.82 -9.03
N LEU A 6 -7.85 8.37 -7.88
CA LEU A 6 -7.01 8.08 -6.72
C LEU A 6 -6.07 6.90 -6.97
N TYR A 7 -6.58 5.78 -7.48
CA TYR A 7 -5.74 4.62 -7.80
C TYR A 7 -4.73 4.91 -8.91
N THR A 8 -5.09 5.69 -9.93
CA THR A 8 -4.12 6.11 -10.96
C THR A 8 -3.03 7.01 -10.38
N ARG A 9 -3.37 7.89 -9.42
CA ARG A 9 -2.38 8.69 -8.69
C ARG A 9 -1.43 7.81 -7.87
N ILE A 10 -1.93 6.80 -7.15
CA ILE A 10 -1.09 5.83 -6.43
C ILE A 10 -0.09 5.17 -7.38
N LEU A 11 -0.55 4.66 -8.52
CA LEU A 11 0.33 4.03 -9.51
C LEU A 11 1.44 4.98 -10.00
N ARG A 12 1.13 6.25 -10.26
CA ARG A 12 2.13 7.27 -10.64
C ARG A 12 3.15 7.54 -9.53
N VAL A 13 2.74 7.51 -8.27
CA VAL A 13 3.67 7.69 -7.14
C VAL A 13 4.58 6.45 -7.02
N LEU A 14 4.02 5.25 -7.18
CA LEU A 14 4.76 3.98 -7.14
C LEU A 14 5.81 3.85 -8.26
N GLU A 15 5.63 4.51 -9.40
CA GLU A 15 6.61 4.53 -10.49
C GLU A 15 7.98 5.08 -10.06
N LYS A 16 8.01 5.97 -9.07
CA LYS A 16 9.23 6.58 -8.52
C LYS A 16 10.06 5.62 -7.66
N PHE A 17 9.51 4.48 -7.25
CA PHE A 17 10.19 3.52 -6.39
C PHE A 17 11.07 2.55 -7.20
N PRO A 18 12.09 1.92 -6.60
CA PRO A 18 12.86 0.86 -7.25
C PRO A 18 11.99 -0.34 -7.66
N LYS A 19 12.21 -0.92 -8.85
CA LYS A 19 11.43 -2.08 -9.37
C LYS A 19 11.57 -3.34 -8.53
N ASN A 20 12.69 -3.48 -7.82
CA ASN A 20 12.99 -4.62 -6.95
C ASN A 20 12.38 -4.47 -5.55
N TYR A 21 11.85 -3.30 -5.19
CA TYR A 21 11.26 -3.06 -3.87
C TYR A 21 9.95 -3.83 -3.70
N THR A 22 9.83 -4.58 -2.60
CA THR A 22 8.70 -5.47 -2.31
C THR A 22 7.39 -4.71 -2.15
N TYR A 23 7.39 -3.62 -1.37
CA TYR A 23 6.21 -2.76 -1.21
C TYR A 23 5.69 -2.23 -2.54
N ARG A 24 6.57 -1.79 -3.46
CA ARG A 24 6.15 -1.35 -4.80
C ARG A 24 5.38 -2.46 -5.53
N LYS A 25 5.91 -3.68 -5.55
CA LYS A 25 5.29 -4.81 -6.27
C LYS A 25 3.93 -5.17 -5.69
N GLU A 26 3.83 -5.28 -4.37
CA GLU A 26 2.58 -5.67 -3.71
C GLU A 26 1.52 -4.57 -3.81
N THR A 27 1.88 -3.30 -3.57
CA THR A 27 0.94 -2.18 -3.67
C THR A 27 0.48 -1.96 -5.11
N GLU A 28 1.36 -2.11 -6.10
CA GLU A 28 0.96 -2.06 -7.52
C GLU A 28 -0.02 -3.18 -7.87
N LYS A 29 0.25 -4.42 -7.43
CA LYS A 29 -0.62 -5.58 -7.68
C LYS A 29 -1.99 -5.36 -7.04
N MET A 30 -2.04 -4.94 -5.78
CA MET A 30 -3.29 -4.66 -5.06
C MET A 30 -4.08 -3.55 -5.74
N THR A 31 -3.42 -2.44 -6.07
CA THR A 31 -4.06 -1.27 -6.69
C THR A 31 -4.59 -1.59 -8.10
N LYS A 32 -3.84 -2.36 -8.90
CA LYS A 32 -4.28 -2.83 -10.23
C LYS A 32 -5.51 -3.73 -10.12
N ASN A 33 -5.53 -4.66 -9.16
CA ASN A 33 -6.69 -5.53 -8.94
C ASN A 33 -7.94 -4.71 -8.55
N ARG A 34 -7.82 -3.83 -7.54
CA ARG A 34 -8.92 -2.96 -7.11
C ARG A 34 -9.41 -2.05 -8.25
N LEU A 35 -8.49 -1.48 -9.03
CA LEU A 35 -8.83 -0.67 -10.21
C LEU A 35 -9.59 -1.48 -11.27
N GLN A 36 -9.22 -2.73 -11.51
CA GLN A 36 -9.96 -3.61 -12.43
C GLN A 36 -11.38 -3.90 -11.92
N VAL A 37 -11.55 -4.15 -10.63
CA VAL A 37 -12.87 -4.37 -10.02
C VAL A 37 -13.74 -3.13 -10.16
N VAL A 38 -13.22 -1.94 -9.83
CA VAL A 38 -13.95 -0.67 -9.94
C VAL A 38 -14.28 -0.31 -11.40
N LYS A 39 -13.42 -0.67 -12.37
CA LYS A 39 -13.71 -0.44 -13.79
C LYS A 39 -14.74 -1.42 -14.37
N LYS A 40 -14.81 -2.65 -13.86
CA LYS A 40 -15.70 -3.70 -14.37
C LYS A 40 -17.12 -3.61 -13.82
N ASN A 41 -17.32 -2.96 -12.67
CA ASN A 41 -18.62 -2.89 -12.01
C ASN A 41 -18.97 -1.42 -11.81
N GLU A 42 -20.13 -1.00 -12.29
CA GLU A 42 -20.65 0.36 -12.05
C GLU A 42 -21.48 0.43 -10.76
N ASN A 43 -21.94 -0.72 -10.25
CA ASN A 43 -22.70 -0.79 -9.01
C ASN A 43 -21.78 -0.80 -7.80
N VAL A 44 -22.00 0.14 -6.88
CA VAL A 44 -21.28 0.32 -5.61
C VAL A 44 -21.29 -0.96 -4.78
N GLN A 45 -22.43 -1.62 -4.64
CA GLN A 45 -22.56 -2.78 -3.76
C GLN A 45 -21.76 -3.99 -4.28
N ALA A 46 -21.75 -4.19 -5.61
CA ALA A 46 -20.95 -5.22 -6.24
C ALA A 46 -19.43 -4.95 -6.13
N ILE A 47 -19.02 -3.68 -6.01
CA ILE A 47 -17.62 -3.31 -5.75
C ILE A 47 -17.26 -3.66 -4.31
N GLU A 48 -18.12 -3.33 -3.35
CA GLU A 48 -17.92 -3.61 -1.92
C GLU A 48 -17.81 -5.11 -1.67
N ASP A 49 -18.72 -5.91 -2.21
CA ASP A 49 -18.72 -7.37 -2.06
C ASP A 49 -17.46 -8.02 -2.68
N LYS A 50 -16.98 -7.50 -3.81
CA LYS A 50 -15.79 -8.04 -4.49
C LYS A 50 -14.48 -7.63 -3.84
N ILE A 51 -14.40 -6.43 -3.28
CA ILE A 51 -13.18 -5.94 -2.62
C ILE A 51 -13.11 -6.43 -1.17
N GLY A 52 -14.25 -6.59 -0.50
CA GLY A 52 -14.35 -7.14 0.85
C GLY A 52 -13.58 -6.33 1.89
N CYS A 53 -13.46 -5.01 1.72
CA CYS A 53 -12.70 -4.11 2.60
C CYS A 53 -13.57 -2.96 3.15
N GLY A 54 -14.82 -3.27 3.50
CA GLY A 54 -15.77 -2.28 4.01
C GLY A 54 -16.47 -1.48 2.92
N GLN A 55 -16.90 -0.27 3.27
CA GLN A 55 -17.68 0.61 2.38
C GLN A 55 -16.78 1.36 1.39
N VAL A 56 -17.38 1.87 0.31
CA VAL A 56 -16.66 2.69 -0.70
C VAL A 56 -16.01 3.93 -0.09
N GLU A 57 -16.63 4.55 0.91
CA GLU A 57 -16.08 5.70 1.64
C GLU A 57 -14.76 5.34 2.35
N GLU A 58 -14.71 4.18 3.00
CA GLU A 58 -13.50 3.68 3.65
C GLU A 58 -12.40 3.39 2.64
N LEU A 59 -12.75 2.87 1.46
CA LEU A 59 -11.81 2.66 0.35
C LEU A 59 -11.20 3.97 -0.15
N ILE A 60 -11.98 5.05 -0.19
CA ILE A 60 -11.48 6.38 -0.56
C ILE A 60 -10.49 6.89 0.48
N ILE A 61 -10.80 6.73 1.77
CA ILE A 61 -9.92 7.13 2.87
C ILE A 61 -8.62 6.31 2.82
N GLN A 62 -8.72 4.99 2.64
CA GLN A 62 -7.55 4.11 2.46
C GLN A 62 -6.68 4.55 1.29
N ALA A 63 -7.28 4.86 0.13
CA ALA A 63 -6.53 5.31 -1.04
C ALA A 63 -5.80 6.64 -0.77
N LYS A 64 -6.43 7.60 -0.09
CA LYS A 64 -5.78 8.86 0.31
C LYS A 64 -4.63 8.63 1.30
N ASN A 65 -4.83 7.76 2.28
CA ASN A 65 -3.79 7.40 3.24
C ASN A 65 -2.62 6.70 2.56
N GLU A 66 -2.89 5.81 1.60
CA GLU A 66 -1.85 5.12 0.82
C GLU A 66 -1.02 6.12 0.00
N ILE A 67 -1.65 7.14 -0.60
CA ILE A 67 -0.91 8.21 -1.31
C ILE A 67 0.02 8.94 -0.34
N SER A 68 -0.49 9.35 0.83
CA SER A 68 0.32 10.05 1.84
C SER A 68 1.46 9.18 2.36
N LEU A 69 1.19 7.89 2.57
CA LEU A 69 2.20 6.91 2.97
C LEU A 69 3.27 6.75 1.90
N ALA A 70 2.88 6.58 0.64
CA ALA A 70 3.82 6.44 -0.47
C ALA A 70 4.70 7.70 -0.63
N GLU A 71 4.13 8.90 -0.48
CA GLU A 71 4.90 10.15 -0.48
C GLU A 71 5.92 10.21 0.68
N LYS A 72 5.56 9.75 1.88
CA LYS A 72 6.49 9.66 3.03
C LYS A 72 7.56 8.58 2.82
N MET A 73 7.19 7.44 2.26
CA MET A 73 8.11 6.34 1.96
C MET A 73 9.20 6.76 0.96
N LEU A 74 8.90 7.71 0.06
CA LEU A 74 9.91 8.30 -0.83
C LEU A 74 10.98 9.10 -0.07
N ILE A 75 10.61 9.73 1.04
CA ILE A 75 11.52 10.48 1.92
C ILE A 75 12.32 9.51 2.78
N TRP A 76 11.66 8.52 3.37
CA TRP A 76 12.28 7.57 4.30
C TRP A 76 13.21 6.55 3.64
N LYS A 77 13.00 6.25 2.35
CA LYS A 77 13.78 5.28 1.57
C LYS A 77 14.02 3.95 2.32
N PRO A 78 12.97 3.29 2.83
CA PRO A 78 13.09 2.07 3.63
C PRO A 78 13.66 0.86 2.87
N TRP A 79 13.85 0.98 1.55
CA TRP A 79 14.51 -0.03 0.73
C TRP A 79 16.04 -0.01 0.85
N GLU A 80 16.61 0.97 1.55
CA GLU A 80 18.02 0.98 1.92
C GLU A 80 18.31 -0.07 3.01
N LYS A 81 19.59 -0.39 3.20
CA LYS A 81 19.99 -1.37 4.23
C LYS A 81 19.65 -0.83 5.62
N LEU A 82 19.52 -1.75 6.59
CA LEU A 82 19.33 -1.40 8.00
C LEU A 82 20.42 -0.41 8.44
N ILE A 83 20.00 0.67 9.08
CA ILE A 83 20.90 1.73 9.58
C ILE A 83 21.83 1.17 10.67
N GLN A 84 21.31 0.25 11.49
CA GLN A 84 22.05 -0.40 12.57
C GLN A 84 21.60 -1.86 12.69
N GLU A 85 22.55 -2.76 12.88
CA GLU A 85 22.26 -4.14 13.24
C GLU A 85 21.82 -4.25 14.70
N ALA A 86 20.92 -5.19 14.99
CA ALA A 86 20.45 -5.37 16.36
C ALA A 86 21.62 -5.87 17.25
N PRO A 87 21.86 -5.26 18.42
CA PRO A 87 22.78 -5.81 19.41
C PRO A 87 22.38 -7.23 19.81
N SER A 88 23.37 -8.10 20.07
CA SER A 88 23.21 -9.56 20.16
C SER A 88 22.16 -10.06 21.15
N ASN A 89 21.81 -9.28 22.16
CA ASN A 89 20.85 -9.66 23.22
C ASN A 89 19.51 -8.91 23.14
N GLN A 90 19.29 -8.03 22.15
CA GLN A 90 18.09 -7.18 22.09
C GLN A 90 16.79 -7.96 21.85
N TRP A 91 16.86 -9.05 21.08
CA TRP A 91 15.69 -9.86 20.71
C TRP A 91 15.69 -11.25 21.37
N THR A 92 16.56 -11.47 22.37
CA THR A 92 16.64 -12.74 23.09
C THR A 92 15.59 -12.78 24.20
N TRP A 93 14.63 -13.68 24.06
CA TRP A 93 13.60 -13.93 25.08
C TRP A 93 13.48 -15.43 25.38
N PRO A 94 13.46 -15.85 26.67
CA PRO A 94 13.57 -15.04 27.89
C PRO A 94 15.01 -14.51 28.13
N PRO A 95 15.19 -13.40 28.87
CA PRO A 95 16.50 -12.88 29.21
C PRO A 95 17.25 -13.93 30.06
N HIS A 96 18.48 -14.27 29.66
CA HIS A 96 19.33 -15.16 30.46
C HIS A 96 19.47 -14.62 31.89
N LYS A 97 19.34 -15.51 32.86
CA LYS A 97 19.38 -15.25 34.31
C LYS A 97 20.76 -14.76 34.76
#